data_AF-A0A6A8LMT8-F1
#
_entry.id   AF-A0A6A8LMT8-F1
#
_cell.length_a   1.000
_cell.length_b   1.000
_cell.length_c   1.000
_cell.angle_alpha   90.00
_cell.angle_beta   90.00
_cell.angle_gamma   90.00
#
_symmetry.space_group_name_H-M   'P 1'
#
loop_
_entity.id
_entity.type
_entity.pdbx_description
1 polymer ?
#
loop_
_entity_poly.entity_id
_entity_poly.type
_entity_poly.pdbx_seq_one_letter_code
_entity_poly.pdbx_strand_id
1 'polypeptide(L)'
;MGNENGRVNNPLGNIKLPKLNVSLPNYPTPDLSHIHKYSELISEEKKREVEEKIHKEEAEKQYRDQTLQLLSGIERNTAVLQEISTLMRKSSDKQEEIFALIVEMLEITKSSNQEEAVSKYRSIMDKINQFTSDSATLQSLYTLSGTIFNVVSNMNF
;
A
#
# COMPACT_ATOMS: atom_id res chain seq x y z
N MET A 1 -87.28 51.26 20.06
CA MET A 1 -87.59 50.50 18.83
C MET A 1 -86.25 50.04 18.27
N GLY A 2 -85.80 48.79 18.32
CA GLY A 2 -86.43 47.50 18.57
C GLY A 2 -85.57 46.52 17.76
N ASN A 3 -84.35 46.25 18.23
CA ASN A 3 -83.39 45.45 17.48
C ASN A 3 -83.67 43.98 17.77
N GLU A 4 -84.29 43.32 16.79
CA GLU A 4 -84.80 41.96 16.87
C GLU A 4 -83.68 40.93 17.00
N ASN A 5 -83.84 40.07 17.99
CA ASN A 5 -83.13 38.82 18.18
C ASN A 5 -83.42 37.87 17.01
N GLY A 6 -82.53 37.80 16.03
CA GLY A 6 -82.54 36.78 14.99
C GLY A 6 -81.56 35.64 15.28
N ARG A 7 -81.88 34.76 16.25
CA ARG A 7 -81.21 33.45 16.34
C ARG A 7 -81.58 32.66 15.08
N VAL A 8 -80.69 32.64 14.10
CA VAL A 8 -80.88 31.82 12.89
C VAL A 8 -80.66 30.37 13.28
N ASN A 9 -81.75 29.67 13.57
CA ASN A 9 -81.80 28.21 13.67
C ASN A 9 -81.28 27.63 12.34
N ASN A 10 -80.09 27.03 12.34
CA ASN A 10 -79.61 26.27 11.19
C ASN A 10 -80.37 24.94 11.13
N PRO A 11 -81.30 24.73 10.17
CA PRO A 11 -82.16 23.55 10.14
C PRO A 11 -81.42 22.28 9.65
N LEU A 12 -80.11 22.37 9.41
CA LEU A 12 -79.28 21.29 8.88
C LEU A 12 -78.28 20.71 9.89
N GLY A 13 -78.31 21.15 11.15
CA GLY A 13 -77.35 20.73 12.18
C GLY A 13 -77.42 19.25 12.62
N ASN A 14 -78.46 18.50 12.22
CA ASN A 14 -78.72 17.14 12.73
C ASN A 14 -78.94 16.07 11.63
N ILE A 15 -78.40 16.24 10.41
CA ILE A 15 -78.43 15.13 9.43
C ILE A 15 -77.29 14.16 9.75
N LYS A 16 -77.62 13.05 10.42
CA LYS A 16 -76.71 11.93 10.68
C LYS A 16 -76.46 11.21 9.33
N LEU A 17 -75.32 11.48 8.69
CA LEU A 17 -74.90 10.74 7.50
C LEU A 17 -74.82 9.24 7.83
N PRO A 18 -75.39 8.35 7.01
CA PRO A 18 -75.23 6.91 7.21
C PRO A 18 -73.75 6.57 7.07
N LYS A 19 -73.19 5.88 8.07
CA LYS A 19 -71.82 5.35 8.00
C LYS A 19 -71.78 4.30 6.90
N LEU A 20 -71.20 4.64 5.75
CA LEU A 20 -70.95 3.68 4.68
C LEU A 20 -69.85 2.73 5.19
N ASN A 21 -70.24 1.52 5.61
CA ASN A 21 -69.29 0.49 6.01
C ASN A 21 -68.76 -0.20 4.76
N VAL A 22 -67.80 0.45 4.08
CA VAL A 22 -67.12 -0.14 2.93
C VAL A 22 -66.00 -1.01 3.46
N SER A 23 -66.28 -2.30 3.58
CA SER A 23 -65.22 -3.29 3.78
C SER A 23 -64.35 -3.27 2.53
N LEU A 24 -63.12 -2.76 2.65
CA LEU A 24 -62.12 -2.86 1.60
C LEU A 24 -61.96 -4.36 1.24
N PRO A 25 -61.95 -4.73 -0.06
CA PRO A 25 -61.68 -6.11 -0.44
C PRO A 25 -60.37 -6.56 0.20
N ASN A 26 -60.38 -7.69 0.90
CA ASN A 26 -59.18 -8.27 1.46
C ASN A 26 -58.35 -8.87 0.31
N TYR A 27 -57.44 -8.07 -0.24
CA TYR A 27 -56.55 -8.54 -1.29
C TYR A 27 -55.49 -9.45 -0.68
N PRO A 28 -55.23 -10.64 -1.26
CA PRO A 28 -54.14 -11.48 -0.81
C PRO A 28 -52.83 -10.70 -0.96
N THR A 29 -52.01 -10.69 0.10
CA THR A 29 -50.69 -10.09 0.07
C THR A 29 -49.85 -10.81 -1.00
N PRO A 30 -49.19 -10.10 -1.92
CA PRO A 30 -48.33 -10.72 -2.93
C PRO A 30 -47.22 -11.54 -2.27
N ASP A 31 -47.02 -12.78 -2.73
CA ASP A 31 -45.89 -13.60 -2.30
C ASP A 31 -44.58 -13.05 -2.90
N LEU A 32 -43.79 -12.40 -2.06
CA LEU A 32 -42.51 -11.79 -2.41
C LEU A 32 -41.32 -12.73 -2.20
N SER A 33 -41.53 -13.98 -1.77
CA SER A 33 -40.47 -14.93 -1.43
C SER A 33 -39.47 -15.14 -2.57
N HIS A 34 -39.96 -15.23 -3.81
CA HIS A 34 -39.13 -15.35 -5.00
C HIS A 34 -38.26 -14.11 -5.22
N ILE A 35 -38.82 -12.90 -5.05
CA ILE A 35 -38.08 -11.64 -5.21
C ILE A 35 -36.98 -11.53 -4.16
N HIS A 36 -37.27 -11.90 -2.91
CA HIS A 36 -36.27 -11.93 -1.84
C HIS A 36 -35.14 -12.91 -2.16
N LYS A 37 -35.47 -14.13 -2.58
CA LYS A 37 -34.47 -15.14 -2.97
C LYS A 37 -33.59 -14.66 -4.12
N TYR A 38 -34.16 -14.04 -5.16
CA TYR A 38 -33.37 -13.48 -6.26
C TYR A 38 -32.48 -12.31 -5.81
N SER A 39 -32.99 -11.44 -4.93
CA SER A 39 -32.20 -10.32 -4.39
C SER A 39 -31.00 -10.79 -3.56
N GLU A 40 -31.17 -11.87 -2.80
CA GLU A 40 -30.12 -12.48 -1.98
C GLU A 40 -29.03 -13.09 -2.88
N LEU A 41 -29.41 -13.88 -3.89
CA LEU A 41 -28.48 -14.45 -4.87
C LEU A 41 -27.63 -13.37 -5.59
N ILE A 42 -28.27 -12.29 -6.03
CA ILE A 42 -27.58 -11.15 -6.68
C ILE A 42 -26.61 -10.48 -5.70
N SER A 43 -26.99 -10.36 -4.42
CA SER A 43 -26.12 -9.76 -3.41
C SER A 43 -24.88 -10.62 -3.10
N GLU A 44 -25.03 -11.95 -3.09
CA GLU A 44 -23.94 -12.89 -2.90
C GLU A 44 -23.00 -12.93 -4.11
N GLU A 45 -23.55 -12.85 -5.33
CA GLU A 45 -22.75 -12.78 -6.56
C GLU A 45 -21.94 -11.49 -6.61
N LYS A 46 -22.55 -10.34 -6.29
CA LYS A 46 -21.83 -9.06 -6.17
C LYS A 46 -20.73 -9.08 -5.11
N LYS A 47 -20.96 -9.71 -3.96
CA LYS A 47 -19.93 -9.85 -2.92
C LYS A 47 -18.71 -10.62 -3.44
N ARG A 48 -18.96 -11.76 -4.12
CA ARG A 48 -17.90 -12.56 -4.74
C ARG A 48 -17.14 -11.78 -5.80
N GLU A 49 -17.82 -11.04 -6.68
CA GLU A 49 -17.16 -10.20 -7.68
C GLU A 49 -16.28 -9.11 -7.06
N VAL A 50 -16.72 -8.50 -5.96
CA VAL A 50 -15.95 -7.47 -5.24
C VAL A 50 -14.73 -8.10 -4.57
N GLU A 51 -14.89 -9.25 -3.91
CA GLU A 51 -13.78 -9.98 -3.28
C GLU A 51 -12.74 -10.42 -4.33
N GLU A 52 -13.18 -10.93 -5.48
CA GLU A 52 -12.28 -11.30 -6.58
C GLU A 52 -11.53 -10.08 -7.15
N LYS A 53 -12.19 -8.93 -7.27
CA LYS A 53 -11.54 -7.69 -7.70
C LYS A 53 -10.51 -7.21 -6.70
N ILE A 54 -10.84 -7.21 -5.40
CA ILE A 54 -9.90 -6.82 -4.34
C ILE A 54 -8.69 -7.76 -4.35
N HIS A 55 -8.92 -9.07 -4.39
CA HIS A 55 -7.84 -10.06 -4.41
C HIS A 55 -6.96 -9.90 -5.67
N LYS A 56 -7.57 -9.60 -6.82
CA LYS A 56 -6.82 -9.35 -8.06
C LYS A 56 -6.00 -8.07 -7.99
N GLU A 57 -6.56 -6.98 -7.46
CA GLU A 57 -5.84 -5.72 -7.25
C GLU A 57 -4.67 -5.89 -6.27
N GLU A 58 -4.87 -6.64 -5.19
CA GLU A 58 -3.81 -6.97 -4.23
C GLU A 58 -2.70 -7.80 -4.87
N ALA A 59 -3.05 -8.82 -5.66
CA ALA A 59 -2.07 -9.64 -6.39
C ALA A 59 -1.30 -8.81 -7.43
N GLU A 60 -1.98 -7.94 -8.18
CA GLU A 60 -1.32 -7.03 -9.14
C GLU A 60 -0.41 -6.04 -8.45
N LYS A 61 -0.81 -5.50 -7.29
CA LYS A 61 0.03 -4.61 -6.49
C LYS A 61 1.27 -5.32 -5.98
N GLN A 62 1.13 -6.51 -5.41
CA GLN A 62 2.27 -7.31 -4.94
C GLN A 62 3.25 -7.63 -6.08
N TYR A 63 2.73 -8.00 -7.25
CA TYR A 63 3.57 -8.27 -8.42
C TYR A 63 4.34 -7.02 -8.88
N ARG A 64 3.67 -5.85 -8.89
CA ARG A 64 4.33 -4.57 -9.21
C ARG A 64 5.42 -4.22 -8.20
N ASP A 65 5.13 -4.37 -6.91
CA ASP A 65 6.09 -4.08 -5.84
C ASP A 65 7.31 -5.02 -5.94
N GLN A 66 7.09 -6.32 -6.16
CA GLN A 66 8.17 -7.29 -6.39
C GLN A 66 8.99 -6.97 -7.64
N THR A 67 8.34 -6.54 -8.73
CA THR A 67 9.01 -6.15 -9.98
C THR A 67 9.87 -4.90 -9.76
N LEU A 68 9.36 -3.89 -9.05
CA LEU A 68 10.12 -2.69 -8.72
C LEU A 68 11.31 -3.00 -7.82
N GLN A 69 11.13 -3.88 -6.83
CA GLN A 69 12.23 -4.36 -5.99
C GLN A 69 13.29 -5.09 -6.81
N LEU A 70 12.88 -5.97 -7.73
CA LEU A 70 13.80 -6.69 -8.62
C LEU A 70 14.56 -5.73 -9.54
N LEU A 71 13.87 -4.81 -10.21
CA LEU A 71 14.47 -3.82 -11.10
C LEU A 71 15.45 -2.92 -10.34
N SER A 72 15.06 -2.44 -9.15
CA SER A 72 15.94 -1.66 -8.28
C SER A 72 17.16 -2.46 -7.82
N GLY A 73 17.01 -3.76 -7.58
CA GLY A 73 18.10 -4.68 -7.28
C GLY A 73 19.07 -4.85 -8.46
N ILE A 74 18.56 -5.00 -9.69
CA ILE A 74 19.37 -5.11 -10.90
C ILE A 74 20.15 -3.82 -11.17
N GLU A 75 19.49 -2.66 -11.06
CA GLU A 75 20.12 -1.35 -11.23
C GLU A 75 21.22 -1.13 -10.19
N ARG A 76 20.95 -1.42 -8.90
CA ARG A 76 21.98 -1.33 -7.85
C ARG A 76 23.15 -2.27 -8.09
N ASN A 77 22.91 -3.54 -8.45
CA ASN A 77 23.97 -4.50 -8.73
C ASN A 77 24.85 -4.09 -9.93
N THR A 78 24.25 -3.57 -10.99
CA THR A 78 24.99 -3.13 -12.18
C THR A 78 25.77 -1.83 -11.95
N ALA A 79 25.23 -0.90 -11.17
CA ALA A 79 25.94 0.31 -10.74
C ALA A 79 27.17 -0.02 -9.86
N VAL A 80 27.03 -0.95 -8.92
CA VAL A 80 28.12 -1.43 -8.05
C VAL A 80 29.30 -1.99 -8.87
N LEU A 81 29.02 -2.81 -9.89
CA LEU A 81 30.08 -3.38 -10.73
C LEU A 81 30.79 -2.32 -11.59
N GLN A 82 30.06 -1.32 -12.09
CA GLN A 82 30.66 -0.20 -12.82
C GLN A 82 31.54 0.68 -11.92
N GLU A 83 31.12 0.90 -10.67
CA GLU A 83 31.87 1.68 -9.69
C GLU A 83 33.16 0.96 -9.28
N ILE A 84 33.11 -0.35 -9.01
CA ILE A 84 34.29 -1.19 -8.78
C ILE A 84 35.24 -1.13 -9.98
N SER A 85 34.72 -1.29 -11.20
CA SER A 85 35.54 -1.24 -12.42
C SER A 85 36.22 0.12 -12.61
N THR A 86 35.56 1.21 -12.21
CA THR A 86 36.10 2.57 -12.27
C THR A 86 37.18 2.79 -11.23
N LEU A 87 36.94 2.37 -9.98
CA LEU A 87 37.93 2.41 -8.90
C LEU A 87 39.20 1.64 -9.26
N MET A 88 39.07 0.47 -9.87
CA MET A 88 40.20 -0.36 -10.32
C MET A 88 40.98 0.26 -11.48
N ARG A 89 40.35 1.06 -12.36
CA ARG A 89 41.04 1.69 -13.50
C ARG A 89 41.80 2.97 -13.12
N LYS A 90 41.35 3.68 -12.09
CA LYS A 90 41.76 5.08 -11.84
C LYS A 90 43.03 5.22 -11.01
N SER A 91 43.47 4.17 -10.32
CA SER A 91 44.64 4.20 -9.44
C SER A 91 45.52 2.99 -9.68
N SER A 92 46.57 3.13 -10.49
CA SER A 92 47.59 2.08 -10.66
C SER A 92 48.36 1.85 -9.36
N ASP A 93 48.64 2.91 -8.61
CA ASP A 93 49.55 2.86 -7.45
C ASP A 93 48.86 2.43 -6.16
N LYS A 94 47.54 2.65 -6.03
CA LYS A 94 46.74 2.21 -4.88
C LYS A 94 45.71 1.15 -5.24
N GLN A 95 45.86 0.50 -6.39
CA GLN A 95 44.92 -0.48 -6.88
C GLN A 95 44.72 -1.62 -5.87
N GLU A 96 45.82 -2.10 -5.30
CA GLU A 96 45.82 -3.19 -4.32
C GLU A 96 45.12 -2.78 -3.01
N GLU A 97 45.38 -1.57 -2.51
CA GLU A 97 44.72 -1.04 -1.31
C GLU A 97 43.21 -0.84 -1.54
N ILE A 98 42.83 -0.33 -2.71
CA ILE A 98 41.43 -0.17 -3.12
C ILE A 98 40.76 -1.54 -3.25
N PHE A 99 41.43 -2.51 -3.86
CA PHE A 99 40.92 -3.87 -4.01
C PHE A 99 40.71 -4.53 -2.64
N ALA A 100 41.66 -4.41 -1.72
CA ALA A 100 41.53 -4.90 -0.35
C ALA A 100 40.33 -4.27 0.37
N LEU A 101 40.14 -2.95 0.25
CA LEU A 101 38.95 -2.27 0.79
C LEU A 101 37.65 -2.79 0.18
N ILE A 102 37.60 -3.04 -1.13
CA ILE A 102 36.42 -3.60 -1.79
C ILE A 102 36.14 -5.02 -1.30
N VAL A 103 37.17 -5.86 -1.11
CA VAL A 103 37.02 -7.21 -0.55
C VAL A 103 36.44 -7.13 0.86
N GLU A 104 36.97 -6.27 1.72
CA GLU A 104 36.43 -6.06 3.07
C GLU A 104 34.98 -5.56 3.04
N MET A 105 34.62 -4.66 2.12
CA MET A 105 33.22 -4.25 1.92
C MET A 105 32.33 -5.44 1.58
N LEU A 106 32.77 -6.33 0.69
CA LEU A 106 32.01 -7.53 0.33
C LEU A 106 31.91 -8.52 1.51
N GLU A 107 32.83 -8.52 2.47
CA GLU A 107 32.71 -9.35 3.68
C GLU A 107 31.55 -8.95 4.59
N ILE A 108 31.01 -7.73 4.47
CA ILE A 108 29.76 -7.34 5.14
C ILE A 108 28.62 -8.26 4.70
N THR A 109 28.60 -8.70 3.44
CA THR A 109 27.55 -9.59 2.90
C THR A 109 27.52 -10.98 3.54
N LYS A 110 28.62 -11.36 4.21
CA LYS A 110 28.73 -12.63 4.93
C LYS A 110 28.41 -12.50 6.42
N SER A 111 27.91 -11.35 6.87
CA SER A 111 27.59 -11.13 8.28
C SER A 111 26.43 -12.03 8.71
N SER A 112 26.52 -12.59 9.92
CA SER A 112 25.54 -13.52 10.45
C SER A 112 24.36 -12.82 11.14
N ASN A 113 24.55 -11.55 11.51
CA ASN A 113 23.53 -10.72 12.15
C ASN A 113 23.79 -9.24 11.86
N GLN A 114 22.81 -8.40 12.21
CA GLN A 114 22.86 -6.96 11.96
C GLN A 114 23.98 -6.26 12.76
N GLU A 115 24.28 -6.71 13.98
CA GLU A 115 25.33 -6.12 14.82
C GLU A 115 26.71 -6.30 14.17
N GLU A 116 26.98 -7.50 13.66
CA GLU A 116 28.21 -7.83 12.93
C GLU A 116 28.34 -6.97 11.67
N ALA A 117 27.25 -6.83 10.90
CA ALA A 117 27.24 -6.01 9.69
C ALA A 117 27.55 -4.54 9.99
N VAL A 118 26.94 -3.96 11.04
CA VAL A 118 27.19 -2.58 11.49
C VAL A 118 28.64 -2.40 11.94
N SER A 119 29.19 -3.36 12.69
CA SER A 119 30.57 -3.32 13.16
C SER A 119 31.57 -3.30 11.99
N LYS A 120 31.40 -4.22 11.04
CA LYS A 120 32.24 -4.27 9.82
C LYS A 120 32.14 -2.99 9.01
N TYR A 121 30.93 -2.47 8.80
CA TYR A 121 30.69 -1.22 8.09
C TYR A 121 31.42 -0.02 8.72
N ARG A 122 31.36 0.12 10.05
CA ARG A 122 32.07 1.19 10.79
C ARG A 122 33.58 1.10 10.59
N SER A 123 34.15 -0.11 10.72
CA SER A 123 35.58 -0.35 10.49
C SER A 123 36.02 0.08 9.09
N ILE A 124 35.21 -0.22 8.07
CA ILE A 124 35.48 0.19 6.69
C ILE A 124 35.41 1.71 6.55
N MET A 125 34.43 2.38 7.16
CA MET A 125 34.34 3.84 7.11
C MET A 125 35.53 4.52 7.77
N ASP A 126 36.02 3.99 8.88
CA ASP A 126 37.23 4.49 9.52
C ASP A 126 38.46 4.35 8.61
N LYS A 127 38.56 3.24 7.86
CA LYS A 127 39.62 3.05 6.86
C LYS A 127 39.49 3.99 5.66
N ILE A 128 38.28 4.22 5.14
CA ILE A 128 38.05 5.19 4.06
C ILE A 128 38.44 6.60 4.52
N ASN A 129 38.10 6.98 5.75
CA ASN A 129 38.47 8.29 6.32
C ASN A 129 40.00 8.48 6.45
N GLN A 130 40.74 7.39 6.66
CA GLN A 130 42.20 7.40 6.73
C GLN A 130 42.87 7.25 5.35
N PHE A 131 42.11 6.83 4.34
CA PHE A 131 42.60 6.62 2.99
C PHE A 131 42.89 7.96 2.31
N THR A 132 44.16 8.19 1.95
CA THR A 132 44.54 9.43 1.27
C THR A 132 44.40 9.25 -0.25
N SER A 133 43.36 9.81 -0.86
CA SER A 133 43.15 9.76 -2.31
C SER A 133 42.39 10.99 -2.81
N ASP A 134 42.14 11.09 -4.12
CA ASP A 134 41.31 12.17 -4.68
C ASP A 134 39.86 12.04 -4.20
N SER A 135 39.18 13.19 -4.13
CA SER A 135 37.81 13.27 -3.61
C SER A 135 36.82 12.39 -4.36
N ALA A 136 37.03 12.18 -5.67
CA ALA A 136 36.15 11.33 -6.46
C ALA A 136 36.35 9.84 -6.12
N THR A 137 37.60 9.40 -5.89
CA THR A 137 37.88 8.04 -5.39
C THR A 137 37.26 7.81 -4.02
N LEU A 138 37.40 8.76 -3.09
CA LEU A 138 36.77 8.68 -1.77
C LEU A 138 35.25 8.62 -1.86
N GLN A 139 34.64 9.47 -2.68
CA GLN A 139 33.20 9.46 -2.92
C GLN A 139 32.73 8.09 -3.42
N SER A 140 33.44 7.48 -4.37
CA SER A 140 33.08 6.16 -4.88
C SER A 140 33.22 5.06 -3.83
N LEU A 141 34.24 5.11 -2.97
CA LEU A 141 34.37 4.17 -1.86
C LEU A 141 33.21 4.30 -0.85
N TYR A 142 32.79 5.53 -0.53
CA TYR A 142 31.63 5.77 0.32
C TYR A 142 30.33 5.24 -0.31
N THR A 143 30.08 5.56 -1.58
CA THR A 143 28.88 5.12 -2.31
C THR A 143 28.80 3.61 -2.37
N LEU A 144 29.91 2.95 -2.71
CA LEU A 144 30.00 1.50 -2.80
C LEU A 144 29.74 0.83 -1.44
N SER A 145 30.43 1.29 -0.40
CA SER A 145 30.28 0.74 0.95
C SER A 145 28.86 0.92 1.48
N GLY A 146 28.26 2.11 1.29
CA GLY A 146 26.87 2.38 1.68
C GLY A 146 25.87 1.51 0.92
N THR A 147 26.11 1.26 -0.37
CA THR A 147 25.24 0.39 -1.18
C THR A 147 25.29 -1.05 -0.67
N ILE A 148 26.49 -1.60 -0.42
CA ILE A 148 26.65 -2.95 0.11
C ILE A 148 26.00 -3.08 1.49
N PHE A 149 26.22 -2.12 2.38
CA PHE A 149 25.61 -2.14 3.70
C PHE A 149 24.08 -2.05 3.66
N ASN A 150 23.52 -1.25 2.75
CA ASN A 150 22.08 -1.15 2.55
C ASN A 150 21.49 -2.47 2.03
N VAL A 151 22.17 -3.16 1.11
CA VAL A 151 21.73 -4.50 0.66
C VAL A 151 21.64 -5.44 1.86
N VAL A 152 22.69 -5.49 2.68
CA VAL A 152 22.74 -6.38 3.84
C VAL A 152 21.72 -6.00 4.92
N SER A 153 21.52 -4.72 5.17
CA SER A 153 20.56 -4.23 6.17
C SER A 153 19.10 -4.50 5.77
N ASN A 154 18.82 -4.63 4.48
CA ASN A 154 17.50 -4.99 3.97
C ASN A 154 17.30 -6.51 3.83
N MET A 155 18.34 -7.32 4.04
CA MET A 155 18.18 -8.77 4.16
C MET A 155 17.67 -9.08 5.57
N ASN A 156 16.59 -9.86 5.67
CA ASN A 156 16.18 -10.41 6.97
C ASN A 156 17.24 -11.44 7.40
N PHE A 157 17.94 -11.15 8.50
CA PHE A 157 18.82 -12.10 9.18
C PHE A 157 18.02 -13.21 9.86
#